data_AF-A0A098BKU9-F1
#
_entry.id   AF-A0A098BKU9-F1
#
_cell.length_a   1.000
_cell.length_b   1.000
_cell.length_c   1.000
_cell.angle_alpha   90.00
_cell.angle_beta   90.00
_cell.angle_gamma   90.00
#
_symmetry.space_group_name_H-M   'P 1'
#
loop_
_entity.id
_entity.type
_entity.pdbx_description
1 polymer ?
#
loop_
_entity_poly.entity_id
_entity_poly.type
_entity_poly.pdbx_seq_one_letter_code
_entity_poly.pdbx_strand_id
1 'polypeptide(L)'
;MNARTPLSPAGLPLRDTRYRTFEQYPEFTAATTWLRDYVRAAIPNPRMSEREYWSVVCLPPRDGSTEPLVSVHVGAIEAAGLYVEAPAAQARRLGGRVSVAVDDLEATAGTSVEVLAATHSELRFRLDGPIVSIGWSGEPASRAQFAAMPWEPAAAALVGRVMRTGRCRWASHHCAQLARFALAD
;
A
#
# COMPACT_ATOMS: atom_id res chain seq x y z
N MET A 1 -34.31 -11.34 24.01
CA MET A 1 -33.18 -10.45 23.63
C MET A 1 -32.98 -10.61 22.13
N ASN A 2 -33.49 -9.67 21.33
CA ASN A 2 -33.44 -9.75 19.88
C ASN A 2 -32.12 -9.14 19.38
N ALA A 3 -31.25 -9.99 18.82
CA ALA A 3 -30.06 -9.57 18.11
C ALA A 3 -30.47 -8.71 16.90
N ARG A 4 -30.00 -7.46 16.87
CA ARG A 4 -30.12 -6.59 15.69
C ARG A 4 -29.18 -7.11 14.62
N THR A 5 -29.74 -7.73 13.59
CA THR A 5 -29.07 -7.91 12.29
C THR A 5 -28.65 -6.53 11.78
N PRO A 6 -27.37 -6.30 11.39
CA PRO A 6 -27.00 -5.07 10.72
C PRO A 6 -27.75 -5.02 9.39
N LEU A 7 -28.54 -3.97 9.18
CA LEU A 7 -29.17 -3.67 7.90
C LEU A 7 -28.06 -3.50 6.86
N SER A 8 -27.97 -4.45 5.92
CA SER A 8 -27.16 -4.28 4.72
C SER A 8 -27.71 -3.07 3.97
N PRO A 9 -26.91 -2.02 3.68
CA PRO A 9 -27.41 -0.83 3.00
C PRO A 9 -27.64 -1.17 1.53
N ALA A 10 -28.84 -1.66 1.23
CA ALA A 10 -29.32 -1.82 -0.14
C ALA A 10 -29.39 -0.43 -0.80
N GLY A 11 -28.45 -0.14 -1.70
CA GLY A 11 -28.52 1.03 -2.58
C GLY A 11 -27.29 1.95 -2.61
N LEU A 12 -26.24 1.70 -1.83
CA LEU A 12 -25.01 2.48 -1.95
C LEU A 12 -24.09 1.89 -3.03
N PRO A 13 -23.40 2.72 -3.84
CA PRO A 13 -22.34 2.25 -4.73
C PRO A 13 -21.37 1.32 -3.97
N LEU A 14 -20.96 0.20 -4.57
CA LEU A 14 -20.08 -0.79 -3.91
C LEU A 14 -18.78 -0.21 -3.33
N ARG A 15 -18.36 0.98 -3.79
CA ARG A 15 -17.18 1.70 -3.26
C ARG A 15 -17.47 2.39 -1.94
N ASP A 16 -18.68 2.94 -1.80
CA ASP A 16 -19.14 3.55 -0.56
C ASP A 16 -19.34 2.50 0.52
N THR A 17 -19.75 1.28 0.16
CA THR A 17 -19.83 0.17 1.13
C THR A 17 -18.46 -0.32 1.57
N ARG A 18 -17.48 -0.46 0.68
CA ARG A 18 -16.11 -0.89 1.06
C ARG A 18 -15.44 0.09 2.02
N TYR A 19 -15.51 1.39 1.76
CA TYR A 19 -14.97 2.39 2.68
C TYR A 19 -15.66 2.30 4.05
N ARG A 20 -16.99 2.22 4.09
CA ARG A 20 -17.75 2.11 5.35
C ARG A 20 -17.43 0.84 6.13
N THR A 21 -17.21 -0.28 5.43
CA THR A 21 -16.73 -1.52 6.06
C THR A 21 -15.33 -1.32 6.64
N PHE A 22 -14.42 -0.74 5.86
CA PHE A 22 -13.04 -0.53 6.30
C PHE A 22 -12.93 0.46 7.46
N GLU A 23 -13.78 1.49 7.50
CA GLU A 23 -13.88 2.46 8.60
C GLU A 23 -14.20 1.80 9.96
N GLN A 24 -14.76 0.59 9.95
CA GLN A 24 -15.07 -0.19 11.16
C GLN A 24 -13.90 -1.09 11.60
N TYR A 25 -12.82 -1.18 10.83
CA TYR A 25 -11.71 -2.07 11.14
C TYR A 25 -10.83 -1.47 12.25
N PRO A 26 -10.32 -2.29 13.18
CA PRO A 26 -9.40 -1.80 14.20
C PRO A 26 -8.10 -1.23 13.62
N GLU A 27 -7.73 -1.64 12.41
CA GLU A 27 -6.55 -1.15 11.70
C GLU A 27 -6.73 0.20 10.99
N PHE A 28 -7.96 0.75 10.93
CA PHE A 28 -8.28 1.90 10.08
C PHE A 28 -7.36 3.11 10.30
N THR A 29 -7.15 3.50 11.56
CA THR A 29 -6.28 4.64 11.91
C THR A 29 -4.82 4.39 11.50
N ALA A 30 -4.29 3.20 11.77
CA ALA A 30 -2.92 2.86 11.40
C ALA A 30 -2.73 2.82 9.88
N ALA A 31 -3.72 2.30 9.15
CA ALA A 31 -3.68 2.19 7.70
C ALA A 31 -3.79 3.56 7.00
N THR A 32 -4.64 4.45 7.50
CA THR A 32 -4.78 5.81 6.97
C THR A 32 -3.55 6.68 7.26
N THR A 33 -2.91 6.51 8.42
CA THR A 33 -1.61 7.13 8.71
C THR A 33 -0.53 6.62 7.78
N TRP A 34 -0.38 5.30 7.62
CA TRP A 34 0.60 4.72 6.70
C TRP A 34 0.39 5.17 5.25
N LEU A 35 -0.87 5.25 4.81
CA LEU A 35 -1.21 5.73 3.47
C LEU A 35 -0.74 7.18 3.25
N ARG A 36 -0.94 8.05 4.24
CA ARG A 36 -0.48 9.44 4.19
C ARG A 36 1.03 9.51 4.09
N ASP A 37 1.74 8.76 4.93
CA ASP A 37 3.20 8.74 4.94
C ASP A 37 3.76 8.27 3.59
N TYR A 38 3.20 7.19 3.04
CA TYR A 38 3.58 6.69 1.72
C TYR A 38 3.32 7.72 0.61
N VAL A 39 2.12 8.31 0.57
CA VAL A 39 1.76 9.28 -0.47
C VAL A 39 2.66 10.51 -0.40
N ARG A 40 2.96 11.00 0.81
CA ARG A 40 3.87 12.11 1.03
C ARG A 40 5.30 11.81 0.56
N ALA A 41 5.78 10.60 0.80
CA ALA A 41 7.14 10.21 0.45
C ALA A 41 7.31 9.94 -1.06
N ALA A 42 6.34 9.27 -1.69
CA ALA A 42 6.52 8.69 -3.02
C ALA A 42 5.73 9.37 -4.15
N ILE A 43 4.62 10.06 -3.87
CA ILE A 43 3.75 10.60 -4.93
C ILE A 43 4.04 12.09 -5.18
N PRO A 44 4.58 12.48 -6.35
CA PRO A 44 4.80 13.88 -6.66
C PRO A 44 3.47 14.61 -6.91
N ASN A 45 3.33 15.80 -6.31
CA ASN A 45 2.15 16.67 -6.42
C ASN A 45 0.82 15.91 -6.25
N PRO A 46 0.60 15.21 -5.12
CA PRO A 46 -0.40 14.15 -5.02
C PRO A 46 -1.84 14.66 -5.21
N ARG A 47 -2.14 15.91 -4.81
CA ARG A 47 -3.45 16.54 -5.04
C ARG A 47 -3.73 16.78 -6.54
N MET A 48 -2.73 17.20 -7.31
CA MET A 48 -2.90 17.53 -8.73
C MET A 48 -2.92 16.27 -9.61
N SER A 49 -2.24 15.22 -9.18
CA SER A 49 -2.08 13.97 -9.95
C SER A 49 -3.09 12.88 -9.58
N GLU A 50 -3.98 13.16 -8.62
CA GLU A 50 -5.02 12.24 -8.14
C GLU A 50 -5.95 11.80 -9.29
N ARG A 51 -6.22 10.49 -9.37
CA ARG A 51 -7.03 9.81 -10.39
C ARG A 51 -6.45 9.82 -11.80
N GLU A 52 -5.73 10.87 -12.20
CA GLU A 52 -5.07 10.92 -13.50
C GLU A 52 -3.85 9.99 -13.53
N TYR A 53 -2.97 10.08 -12.52
CA TYR A 53 -1.68 9.36 -12.51
C TYR A 53 -1.51 8.38 -11.35
N TRP A 54 -2.25 8.56 -10.27
CA TRP A 54 -2.31 7.61 -9.18
C TRP A 54 -3.74 7.41 -8.66
N SER A 55 -3.97 6.32 -7.95
CA SER A 55 -5.23 6.06 -7.26
C SER A 55 -5.04 5.20 -6.03
N VAL A 56 -5.93 5.36 -5.06
CA VAL A 56 -6.01 4.48 -3.90
C VAL A 56 -7.26 3.61 -4.01
N VAL A 57 -7.11 2.32 -3.77
CA VAL A 57 -8.22 1.35 -3.77
C VAL A 57 -8.41 0.85 -2.35
N CYS A 58 -9.67 0.86 -1.89
CA CYS A 58 -10.07 0.40 -0.57
C CYS A 58 -10.62 -1.02 -0.66
N LEU A 59 -10.15 -1.91 0.22
CA LEU A 59 -10.46 -3.35 0.24
C LEU A 59 -10.43 -3.93 -1.19
N PRO A 60 -9.26 -3.90 -1.87
CA PRO A 60 -9.16 -4.52 -3.18
C PRO A 60 -9.47 -6.03 -3.07
N PRO A 61 -9.84 -6.69 -4.18
CA PRO A 61 -10.09 -8.13 -4.16
C PRO A 61 -8.93 -8.90 -3.54
N ARG A 62 -9.25 -9.88 -2.71
CA ARG A 62 -8.25 -10.74 -2.06
C ARG A 62 -7.52 -11.57 -3.11
N ASP A 63 -6.19 -11.59 -3.01
CA ASP A 63 -5.36 -12.57 -3.68
C ASP A 63 -4.57 -13.34 -2.61
N GLY A 64 -4.75 -14.66 -2.56
CA GLY A 64 -4.09 -15.53 -1.58
C GLY A 64 -4.58 -15.40 -0.12
N SER A 65 -3.63 -15.48 0.83
CA SER A 65 -3.90 -15.70 2.26
C SER A 65 -4.03 -14.43 3.10
N THR A 66 -3.65 -13.26 2.59
CA THR A 66 -3.74 -11.98 3.32
C THR A 66 -5.10 -11.31 3.09
N GLU A 67 -5.52 -10.43 4.00
CA GLU A 67 -6.71 -9.59 3.81
C GLU A 67 -6.26 -8.17 3.43
N PRO A 68 -6.37 -7.76 2.15
CA PRO A 68 -5.89 -6.44 1.74
C PRO A 68 -6.80 -5.32 2.28
N LEU A 69 -6.18 -4.28 2.81
CA LEU A 69 -6.88 -3.12 3.35
C LEU A 69 -6.91 -1.96 2.35
N VAL A 70 -5.73 -1.61 1.85
CA VAL A 70 -5.49 -0.44 0.99
C VAL A 70 -4.40 -0.77 -0.01
N SER A 71 -4.58 -0.36 -1.27
CA SER A 71 -3.51 -0.38 -2.27
C SER A 71 -3.41 0.98 -2.97
N VAL A 72 -2.16 1.40 -3.23
CA VAL A 72 -1.85 2.60 -4.02
C VAL A 72 -1.34 2.15 -5.38
N HIS A 73 -2.01 2.61 -6.42
CA HIS A 73 -1.69 2.28 -7.80
C HIS A 73 -1.19 3.52 -8.53
N VAL A 74 -0.17 3.34 -9.38
CA VAL A 74 0.39 4.38 -10.24
C VAL A 74 0.54 3.79 -11.64
N GLY A 75 0.05 4.49 -12.66
CA GLY A 75 -0.01 3.94 -14.02
C GLY A 75 -0.68 2.55 -14.05
N ALA A 76 0.07 1.52 -14.44
CA ALA A 76 -0.41 0.15 -14.51
C ALA A 76 -0.05 -0.72 -13.29
N ILE A 77 0.75 -0.22 -12.33
CA ILE A 77 1.31 -1.04 -11.24
C ILE A 77 0.65 -0.75 -9.89
N GLU A 78 0.70 -1.74 -9.00
CA GLU A 78 0.53 -1.52 -7.56
C GLU A 78 1.86 -1.04 -6.98
N ALA A 79 1.92 0.22 -6.60
CA ALA A 79 3.14 0.86 -6.09
C ALA A 79 3.33 0.59 -4.59
N ALA A 80 2.24 0.43 -3.84
CA ALA A 80 2.27 -0.02 -2.46
C ALA A 80 0.95 -0.64 -2.02
N GLY A 81 0.99 -1.46 -0.97
CA GLY A 81 -0.19 -2.10 -0.41
C GLY A 81 -0.03 -2.39 1.08
N LEU A 82 -1.15 -2.33 1.80
CA LEU A 82 -1.25 -2.67 3.21
C LEU A 82 -2.33 -3.73 3.38
N TYR A 83 -2.04 -4.73 4.19
CA TYR A 83 -2.92 -5.89 4.43
C TYR A 83 -2.86 -6.31 5.89
N VAL A 84 -3.86 -7.08 6.30
CA VAL A 84 -3.82 -7.81 7.56
C VAL A 84 -3.26 -9.20 7.29
N GLU A 85 -2.23 -9.54 8.04
CA GLU A 85 -1.78 -10.89 8.27
C GLU A 85 -2.68 -11.47 9.37
N ALA A 86 -3.49 -12.47 8.99
CA ALA A 86 -4.33 -13.22 9.93
C ALA A 86 -4.09 -14.73 9.76
N PRO A 87 -2.93 -15.25 10.21
CA PRO A 87 -2.77 -16.68 10.40
C PRO A 87 -3.84 -17.17 11.38
N ALA A 88 -4.43 -18.33 11.11
CA ALA A 88 -5.40 -18.93 12.04
C ALA A 88 -4.78 -19.04 13.44
N ALA A 89 -5.50 -18.54 14.45
CA ALA A 89 -5.11 -18.48 15.86
C ALA A 89 -4.08 -17.40 16.29
N GLN A 90 -3.72 -16.44 15.44
CA GLN A 90 -2.89 -15.29 15.84
C GLN A 90 -3.67 -13.97 15.86
N ALA A 91 -3.18 -13.01 16.65
CA ALA A 91 -3.70 -11.65 16.62
C ALA A 91 -3.50 -11.04 15.23
N ARG A 92 -4.50 -10.29 14.75
CA ARG A 92 -4.41 -9.53 13.50
C ARG A 92 -3.21 -8.59 13.57
N ARG A 93 -2.36 -8.62 12.55
CA ARG A 93 -1.22 -7.70 12.44
C ARG A 93 -1.16 -7.09 11.06
N LEU A 94 -0.72 -5.84 11.00
CA LEU A 94 -0.49 -5.17 9.73
C LEU A 94 0.79 -5.69 9.09
N GLY A 95 0.71 -6.07 7.82
CA GLY A 95 1.85 -6.25 6.93
C GLY A 95 1.66 -5.33 5.73
N GLY A 96 2.71 -5.18 4.94
CA GLY A 96 2.66 -4.32 3.77
C GLY A 96 3.68 -4.67 2.71
N ARG A 97 3.67 -3.86 1.67
CA ARG A 97 4.61 -3.92 0.55
C ARG A 97 4.77 -2.53 -0.05
N VAL A 98 6.00 -2.21 -0.44
CA VAL A 98 6.31 -1.06 -1.30
C VAL A 98 7.12 -1.54 -2.49
N SER A 99 6.74 -1.13 -3.70
CA SER A 99 7.49 -1.35 -4.93
C SER A 99 8.39 -0.14 -5.20
N VAL A 100 9.64 -0.40 -5.54
CA VAL A 100 10.67 0.62 -5.82
C VAL A 100 11.47 0.27 -7.07
N ALA A 101 12.15 1.27 -7.62
CA ALA A 101 13.09 1.07 -8.72
C ALA A 101 14.38 0.44 -8.18
N VAL A 102 14.87 -0.62 -8.83
CA VAL A 102 16.04 -1.38 -8.38
C VAL A 102 17.29 -0.51 -8.33
N ASP A 103 17.58 0.20 -9.43
CA ASP A 103 18.75 1.06 -9.58
C ASP A 103 18.79 2.19 -8.54
N ASP A 104 17.65 2.83 -8.27
CA ASP A 104 17.57 3.87 -7.24
C ASP A 104 17.74 3.31 -5.81
N LEU A 105 17.18 2.13 -5.54
CA LEU A 105 17.33 1.48 -4.23
C LEU A 105 18.80 1.09 -3.99
N GLU A 106 19.45 0.47 -4.96
CA GLU A 106 20.85 0.05 -4.86
C GLU A 106 21.79 1.25 -4.74
N ALA A 107 21.54 2.30 -5.51
CA ALA A 107 22.31 3.54 -5.42
C ALA A 107 22.18 4.20 -4.03
N THR A 108 20.97 4.22 -3.47
CA THR A 108 20.73 4.83 -2.14
C THR A 108 21.27 3.95 -1.01
N ALA A 109 21.17 2.63 -1.12
CA ALA A 109 21.67 1.69 -0.12
C ALA A 109 23.18 1.47 -0.19
N GLY A 110 23.82 1.81 -1.32
CA GLY A 110 25.25 1.54 -1.56
C GLY A 110 25.57 0.05 -1.72
N THR A 111 24.57 -0.80 -1.97
CA THR A 111 24.72 -2.25 -2.12
C THR A 111 23.59 -2.83 -2.98
N SER A 112 23.75 -4.07 -3.45
CA SER A 112 22.76 -4.70 -4.33
C SER A 112 21.50 -5.16 -3.59
N VAL A 113 20.40 -5.32 -4.33
CA VAL A 113 19.16 -5.91 -3.80
C VAL A 113 19.39 -7.30 -3.22
N GLU A 114 20.30 -8.09 -3.81
CA GLU A 114 20.66 -9.41 -3.32
C GLU A 114 21.29 -9.35 -1.92
N VAL A 115 22.24 -8.42 -1.72
CA VAL A 115 22.87 -8.21 -0.40
C VAL A 115 21.86 -7.66 0.60
N LEU A 116 20.97 -6.74 0.17
CA LEU A 116 19.89 -6.25 1.01
C LEU A 116 18.96 -7.38 1.47
N ALA A 117 18.57 -8.27 0.56
CA ALA A 117 17.72 -9.42 0.85
C ALA A 117 18.40 -10.42 1.80
N ALA A 118 19.71 -10.65 1.64
CA ALA A 118 20.47 -11.50 2.55
C ALA A 118 20.63 -10.88 3.95
N THR A 119 20.76 -9.55 4.02
CA THR A 119 20.97 -8.82 5.29
C THR A 119 19.67 -8.60 6.06
N HIS A 120 18.54 -8.46 5.36
CA HIS A 120 17.23 -8.18 5.94
C HIS A 120 16.32 -9.41 5.80
N SER A 121 16.64 -10.46 6.54
CA SER A 121 15.97 -11.77 6.47
C SER A 121 14.48 -11.74 6.85
N GLU A 122 14.02 -10.70 7.53
CA GLU A 122 12.62 -10.53 7.93
C GLU A 122 11.78 -9.83 6.84
N LEU A 123 12.42 -9.35 5.77
CA LEU A 123 11.78 -8.73 4.63
C LEU A 123 11.66 -9.69 3.45
N ARG A 124 10.64 -9.47 2.62
CA ARG A 124 10.40 -10.27 1.41
C ARG A 124 10.69 -9.42 0.18
N PHE A 125 11.78 -9.71 -0.52
CA PHE A 125 12.11 -9.05 -1.78
C PHE A 125 11.55 -9.88 -2.95
N ARG A 126 10.85 -9.21 -3.88
CA ARG A 126 10.39 -9.82 -5.12
C ARG A 126 10.80 -8.93 -6.30
N LEU A 127 11.75 -9.43 -7.08
CA LEU A 127 12.22 -8.79 -8.30
C LEU A 127 11.24 -9.04 -9.45
N ASP A 128 10.99 -7.99 -10.23
CA ASP A 128 10.24 -8.01 -11.47
C ASP A 128 10.88 -7.02 -12.45
N GLY A 129 11.91 -7.49 -13.16
CA GLY A 129 12.71 -6.65 -14.05
C GLY A 129 13.32 -5.45 -13.31
N PRO A 130 13.02 -4.19 -13.71
CA PRO A 130 13.59 -2.99 -13.10
C PRO A 130 12.91 -2.59 -11.77
N ILE A 131 11.94 -3.38 -11.29
CA ILE A 131 11.19 -3.11 -10.06
C ILE A 131 11.50 -4.19 -9.03
N VAL A 132 11.62 -3.79 -7.76
CA VAL A 132 11.61 -4.72 -6.63
C VAL A 132 10.50 -4.32 -5.65
N SER A 133 9.68 -5.29 -5.27
CA SER A 133 8.74 -5.16 -4.17
C SER A 133 9.38 -5.60 -2.86
N ILE A 134 9.37 -4.73 -1.86
CA ILE A 134 9.85 -4.97 -0.50
C ILE A 134 8.62 -5.18 0.40
N GLY A 135 8.38 -6.43 0.78
CA GLY A 135 7.31 -6.81 1.70
C GLY A 135 7.81 -6.88 3.14
N TRP A 136 6.96 -6.46 4.08
CA TRP A 136 7.21 -6.54 5.51
C TRP A 136 5.99 -7.16 6.22
N SER A 137 6.23 -7.77 7.38
CA SER A 137 5.23 -8.42 8.22
C SER A 137 4.98 -7.63 9.50
N GLY A 138 3.92 -7.99 10.21
CA GLY A 138 3.60 -7.36 11.49
C GLY A 138 4.56 -7.66 12.63
N GLU A 139 5.56 -8.51 12.42
CA GLU A 139 6.57 -8.83 13.43
C GLU A 139 7.46 -7.61 13.73
N PRO A 140 7.81 -7.36 15.01
CA PRO A 140 8.63 -6.21 15.38
C PRO A 140 9.96 -6.13 14.62
N ALA A 141 10.62 -7.27 14.40
CA ALA A 141 11.89 -7.33 13.67
C ALA A 141 11.72 -6.96 12.18
N SER A 142 10.67 -7.46 11.51
CA SER A 142 10.34 -7.11 10.12
C SER A 142 10.04 -5.62 9.98
N ARG A 143 9.24 -5.05 10.91
CA ARG A 143 8.95 -3.61 10.93
C ARG A 143 10.20 -2.75 11.13
N ALA A 144 11.10 -3.16 12.03
CA ALA A 144 12.35 -2.45 12.28
C ALA A 144 13.27 -2.47 11.04
N GLN A 145 13.40 -3.63 10.38
CA GLN A 145 14.17 -3.76 9.15
C GLN A 145 13.57 -2.93 8.02
N PHE A 146 12.24 -2.91 7.86
CA PHE A 146 11.58 -2.09 6.84
C PHE A 146 11.77 -0.60 7.10
N ALA A 147 11.67 -0.15 8.35
CA ALA A 147 11.88 1.24 8.73
C ALA A 147 13.33 1.72 8.51
N ALA A 148 14.31 0.81 8.57
CA ALA A 148 15.71 1.12 8.28
C ALA A 148 16.03 1.14 6.77
N MET A 149 15.12 0.66 5.92
CA MET A 149 15.34 0.57 4.48
C MET A 149 15.16 1.95 3.81
N PRO A 150 16.08 2.39 2.94
CA PRO A 150 15.98 3.69 2.27
C PRO A 150 15.04 3.62 1.05
N TRP A 151 13.81 3.15 1.24
CA TRP A 151 12.87 2.89 0.16
C TRP A 151 12.23 4.16 -0.41
N GLU A 152 12.12 5.24 0.37
CA GLU A 152 11.35 6.44 -0.01
C GLU A 152 11.84 7.10 -1.32
N PRO A 153 13.15 7.40 -1.50
CA PRO A 153 13.64 8.00 -2.75
C PRO A 153 13.45 7.07 -3.95
N ALA A 154 13.66 5.76 -3.75
CA ALA A 154 13.52 4.76 -4.79
C ALA A 154 12.05 4.51 -5.18
N ALA A 155 11.12 4.65 -4.24
CA ALA A 155 9.68 4.63 -4.50
C ALA A 155 9.28 5.88 -5.30
N ALA A 156 9.73 7.07 -4.89
CA ALA A 156 9.45 8.32 -5.59
C ALA A 156 9.99 8.29 -7.04
N ALA A 157 11.19 7.76 -7.23
CA ALA A 157 11.78 7.59 -8.56
C ALA A 157 10.97 6.64 -9.43
N LEU A 158 10.57 5.47 -8.91
CA LEU A 158 9.68 4.54 -9.62
C LEU A 158 8.36 5.21 -10.00
N VAL A 159 7.68 5.82 -9.04
CA VAL A 159 6.41 6.51 -9.25
C VAL A 159 6.56 7.57 -10.35
N GLY A 160 7.59 8.42 -10.26
CA GLY A 160 7.86 9.44 -11.27
C GLY A 160 8.09 8.86 -12.67
N ARG A 161 8.82 7.73 -12.78
CA ARG A 161 9.00 7.01 -14.05
C ARG A 161 7.67 6.50 -14.60
N VAL A 162 6.86 5.86 -13.75
CA VAL A 162 5.58 5.27 -14.17
C VAL A 162 4.57 6.34 -14.58
N MET A 163 4.46 7.44 -13.82
CA MET A 163 3.56 8.56 -14.16
C MET A 163 3.85 9.16 -15.54
N ARG A 164 5.11 9.15 -15.99
CA ARG A 164 5.50 9.60 -17.34
C ARG A 164 5.05 8.67 -18.46
N THR A 165 4.76 7.40 -18.16
CA THR A 165 4.33 6.42 -19.16
C THR A 165 2.84 6.47 -19.48
N GLY A 166 2.04 7.08 -18.60
CA GLY A 166 0.63 7.34 -18.87
C GLY A 166 -0.26 7.33 -17.64
N ARG A 167 -1.57 7.33 -17.90
CA ARG A 167 -2.63 7.43 -16.88
C ARG A 167 -2.71 6.19 -15.98
N CYS A 168 -3.22 6.41 -14.78
CA CYS A 168 -3.56 5.34 -13.84
C CYS A 168 -4.69 4.47 -14.39
N ARG A 169 -4.41 3.19 -14.65
CA ARG A 169 -5.41 2.21 -15.12
C ARG A 169 -6.44 1.85 -14.04
N TRP A 170 -6.16 2.23 -12.79
CA TRP A 170 -6.99 1.95 -11.63
C TRP A 170 -7.85 3.15 -11.20
N ALA A 171 -7.88 4.22 -12.00
CA ALA A 171 -8.68 5.42 -11.75
C ALA A 171 -10.17 5.13 -11.54
N SER A 172 -10.68 4.09 -12.22
CA SER A 172 -12.05 3.63 -12.03
C SER A 172 -12.26 3.00 -10.66
N HIS A 173 -11.27 2.43 -9.98
CA HIS A 173 -11.42 1.81 -8.66
C HIS A 173 -11.11 2.75 -7.49
N HIS A 174 -10.81 4.01 -7.79
CA HIS A 174 -10.39 5.01 -6.82
C HIS A 174 -11.42 5.22 -5.68
N CYS A 175 -10.91 5.27 -4.44
CA CYS A 175 -11.66 5.59 -3.23
C CYS A 175 -11.37 7.04 -2.76
N ALA A 176 -12.24 7.97 -3.12
CA ALA A 176 -12.07 9.38 -2.82
C ALA A 176 -12.09 9.67 -1.30
N GLN A 177 -12.88 8.92 -0.53
CA GLN A 177 -12.92 9.05 0.93
C GLN A 177 -11.56 8.75 1.56
N LEU A 178 -10.88 7.71 1.08
CA LEU A 178 -9.57 7.30 1.58
C LEU A 178 -8.46 8.24 1.09
N ALA A 179 -8.55 8.75 -0.13
CA ALA A 179 -7.61 9.74 -0.67
C ALA A 179 -7.56 11.02 0.19
N ARG A 180 -8.67 11.44 0.81
CA ARG A 180 -8.68 12.60 1.73
C ARG A 180 -7.71 12.44 2.90
N PHE A 181 -7.56 11.23 3.44
CA PHE A 181 -6.59 10.97 4.51
C PHE A 181 -5.15 11.05 4.02
N ALA A 182 -4.91 10.57 2.79
CA ALA A 182 -3.61 10.61 2.14
C ALA A 182 -3.15 12.04 1.82
N LEU A 183 -4.11 12.94 1.58
CA LEU A 183 -3.88 14.33 1.17
C LEU A 183 -4.02 15.35 2.31
N ALA A 184 -4.32 14.88 3.53
CA ALA A 184 -4.42 15.72 4.71
C ALA A 184 -3.03 16.18 5.16
N ASP A 185 -2.93 17.47 5.51
CA ASP A 185 -1.70 18.12 5.97
C ASP A 185 -1.33 17.73 7.42
#